data_AF-A0A2E9EWX6-F1
#
_entry.id   AF-A0A2E9EWX6-F1
#
_cell.length_a   1.000
_cell.length_b   1.000
_cell.length_c   1.000
_cell.angle_alpha   90.00
_cell.angle_beta   90.00
_cell.angle_gamma   90.00
#
_symmetry.space_group_name_H-M   'P 1'
#
loop_
_entity.id
_entity.type
_entity.pdbx_description
1 polymer ?
#
loop_
_entity_poly.entity_id
_entity_poly.type
_entity_poly.pdbx_seq_one_letter_code
_entity_poly.pdbx_strand_id
1 'polypeptide(L)'
;MSEKSNSDQNKKSGALSKSNPLADALERLERSVAQREGNRMASLVKPIKEDANESDEGLSKKSSAAEDSVKEPSNSKNPNEIDSNKTGYSAKLSLFVFSSFIVTAIFIILGVVFWPYAKKHLNSELTAIHEAAISDKEPLNEGILNKLGDVNSRLDVLSKNLDQISNWSNSSAADVYEELDYLRQRNELISLGDLAIHNADRKSLDKLISIREKNSDPRLQSGAASEILRVKLAYMNGLRRGSQSIPIGQLFPEYDVENEVDLNTEQLISLLDDLDAMDTHRVRAAYLLADKRNGKAATALVNVVANDSNLDVVREAAMTFSEMTGFRNEDLLDVNSLINWWEKNSDKVLPDLKN
;
A
#
# COMPACT_ATOMS: atom_id res chain seq x y z
N MET A 1 49.15 9.19 38.15
CA MET A 1 48.26 8.33 38.97
C MET A 1 47.45 7.53 37.96
N SER A 2 47.86 6.32 37.54
CA SER A 2 47.75 5.03 38.27
C SER A 2 46.34 4.89 38.86
N GLU A 3 45.53 3.87 38.53
CA GLU A 3 45.85 2.44 38.49
C GLU A 3 44.99 1.64 37.48
N LYS A 4 45.62 0.60 36.91
CA LYS A 4 44.98 -0.63 36.39
C LYS A 4 44.42 -1.45 37.56
N SER A 5 43.45 -2.36 37.31
CA SER A 5 43.58 -3.80 37.65
C SER A 5 42.23 -4.56 37.59
N ASN A 6 42.18 -5.57 36.70
CA ASN A 6 41.70 -6.97 36.85
C ASN A 6 40.28 -7.28 37.39
N SER A 7 39.61 -8.38 37.06
CA SER A 7 39.91 -9.60 36.29
C SER A 7 38.62 -10.32 35.93
N ASP A 8 38.69 -11.15 34.89
CA ASP A 8 37.85 -12.31 34.61
C ASP A 8 37.39 -13.09 35.86
N GLN A 9 36.11 -13.49 35.90
CA GLN A 9 35.71 -14.84 36.34
C GLN A 9 34.43 -15.33 35.63
N ASN A 10 34.71 -16.27 34.74
CA ASN A 10 33.91 -17.36 34.20
C ASN A 10 32.88 -17.97 35.18
N LYS A 11 31.61 -18.14 34.76
CA LYS A 11 30.79 -19.28 35.21
C LYS A 11 29.69 -19.65 34.21
N LYS A 12 29.97 -20.73 33.47
CA LYS A 12 28.97 -21.63 32.87
C LYS A 12 27.85 -21.93 33.87
N SER A 13 26.62 -21.63 33.51
CA SER A 13 25.45 -22.37 33.96
C SER A 13 24.68 -22.83 32.72
N GLY A 14 25.00 -24.04 32.28
CA GLY A 14 24.11 -24.81 31.43
C GLY A 14 22.84 -25.10 32.25
N ALA A 15 21.77 -24.38 31.96
CA ALA A 15 20.43 -24.75 32.36
C ALA A 15 19.69 -25.12 31.09
N LEU A 16 19.33 -26.41 30.97
CA LEU A 16 18.37 -26.89 29.98
C LEU A 16 17.05 -26.14 30.19
N SER A 17 16.87 -25.06 29.44
CA SER A 17 15.57 -24.47 29.22
C SER A 17 14.77 -25.46 28.39
N LYS A 18 13.67 -25.97 28.95
CA LYS A 18 12.60 -26.61 28.16
C LYS A 18 12.11 -25.55 27.18
N SER A 19 12.69 -25.52 25.98
CA SER A 19 12.28 -24.65 24.90
C SER A 19 10.81 -24.95 24.61
N ASN A 20 9.97 -23.93 24.79
CA ASN A 20 8.55 -24.01 24.49
C ASN A 20 8.44 -24.40 23.01
N PRO A 21 7.79 -25.53 22.64
CA PRO A 21 7.79 -26.03 21.26
C PRO A 21 7.21 -25.01 20.27
N LEU A 22 6.37 -24.09 20.77
CA LEU A 22 5.81 -22.98 20.02
C LEU A 22 6.87 -21.90 19.68
N ALA A 23 7.82 -21.64 20.58
CA ALA A 23 8.91 -20.68 20.36
C ALA A 23 9.94 -21.23 19.35
N ASP A 24 10.26 -22.53 19.43
CA ASP A 24 11.11 -23.20 18.43
C ASP A 24 10.42 -23.26 17.06
N ALA A 25 9.08 -23.46 17.03
CA ALA A 25 8.31 -23.38 15.79
C ALA A 25 8.30 -21.97 15.18
N LEU A 26 8.18 -20.92 16.00
CA LEU A 26 8.22 -19.53 15.53
C LEU A 26 9.61 -19.17 14.98
N GLU A 27 10.68 -19.54 15.69
CA GLU A 27 12.06 -19.29 15.29
C GLU A 27 12.41 -20.01 13.98
N ARG A 28 11.92 -21.25 13.80
CA ARG A 28 12.06 -21.99 12.53
C ARG A 28 11.29 -21.33 11.39
N LEU A 29 10.12 -20.77 11.67
CA LEU A 29 9.30 -20.09 10.66
C LEU A 29 9.93 -18.76 10.25
N GLU A 30 10.45 -17.97 11.20
CA GLU A 30 11.19 -16.74 10.94
C GLU A 30 12.45 -17.01 10.09
N ARG A 31 13.24 -18.04 10.43
CA ARG A 31 14.40 -18.45 9.63
C ARG A 31 14.00 -18.89 8.22
N SER A 32 12.91 -19.64 8.10
CA SER A 32 12.41 -20.09 6.79
C SER A 32 11.90 -18.93 5.93
N VAL A 33 11.26 -17.92 6.52
CA VAL A 33 10.78 -16.73 5.81
C VAL A 33 11.96 -15.85 5.40
N ALA A 34 12.91 -15.60 6.29
CA ALA A 34 14.12 -14.83 5.99
C ALA A 34 14.94 -15.47 4.85
N GLN A 35 15.06 -16.80 4.83
CA GLN A 35 15.77 -17.51 3.77
C GLN A 35 15.02 -17.48 2.43
N ARG A 36 13.69 -17.50 2.47
CA ARG A 36 12.86 -17.41 1.26
C ARG A 36 12.88 -16.01 0.65
N GLU A 37 12.85 -14.97 1.49
CA GLU A 37 12.98 -13.58 1.06
C GLU A 37 14.42 -13.25 0.63
N GLY A 38 15.43 -13.78 1.31
CA GLY A 38 16.83 -13.67 0.88
C GLY A 38 17.06 -14.28 -0.53
N ASN A 39 16.47 -15.45 -0.80
CA ASN A 39 16.54 -16.07 -2.12
C ASN A 39 15.73 -15.33 -3.20
N ARG A 40 14.66 -14.62 -2.82
CA ARG A 40 13.91 -13.72 -3.74
C ARG A 40 14.70 -12.46 -4.07
N MET A 41 15.35 -11.86 -3.08
CA MET A 41 16.20 -10.68 -3.31
C MET A 41 17.45 -11.03 -4.12
N ALA A 42 18.04 -12.20 -3.89
CA ALA A 42 19.18 -12.69 -4.69
C ALA A 42 18.83 -13.01 -6.15
N SER A 43 17.59 -13.42 -6.45
CA SER A 43 17.15 -13.67 -7.83
C SER A 43 16.76 -12.42 -8.60
N LEU A 44 16.52 -11.30 -7.92
CA LEU A 44 16.26 -9.99 -8.51
C LEU A 44 17.55 -9.22 -8.86
N VAL A 45 18.70 -9.62 -8.31
CA VAL A 45 20.01 -9.07 -8.66
C VAL A 45 20.63 -9.94 -9.76
N LYS A 46 20.31 -9.65 -11.02
CA LYS A 46 21.14 -10.12 -12.14
C LYS A 46 22.48 -9.37 -12.08
N PRO A 47 23.64 -10.06 -12.11
CA PRO A 47 24.92 -9.38 -12.25
C PRO A 47 24.99 -8.76 -13.65
N ILE A 48 25.13 -7.44 -13.69
CA ILE A 48 25.58 -6.71 -14.88
C ILE A 48 27.01 -7.19 -15.12
N LYS A 49 27.21 -8.04 -16.13
CA LYS A 49 28.55 -8.31 -16.65
C LYS A 49 28.96 -7.11 -17.48
N GLU A 50 29.97 -6.42 -16.96
CA GLU A 50 30.86 -5.54 -17.71
C GLU A 50 31.53 -6.35 -18.82
N ASP A 51 31.14 -6.10 -20.07
CA ASP A 51 31.97 -6.46 -21.23
C ASP A 51 32.67 -5.18 -21.68
N ALA A 52 33.85 -4.95 -21.11
CA ALA A 52 34.81 -3.97 -21.61
C ALA A 52 36.21 -4.61 -21.70
N ASN A 53 36.73 -4.58 -22.93
CA ASN A 53 38.12 -4.76 -23.39
C ASN A 53 38.66 -6.17 -23.69
N GLU A 54 38.86 -6.43 -24.97
CA GLU A 54 40.15 -6.78 -25.63
C GLU A 54 39.95 -6.65 -27.16
N SER A 55 40.42 -5.58 -27.81
CA SER A 55 41.63 -5.51 -28.67
C SER A 55 41.81 -6.69 -29.65
N ASP A 56 41.66 -6.47 -30.96
CA ASP A 56 42.81 -6.17 -31.84
C ASP A 56 42.45 -5.92 -33.33
N GLU A 57 43.27 -5.05 -33.93
CA GLU A 57 43.67 -4.81 -35.32
C GLU A 57 42.84 -5.30 -36.56
N GLY A 58 42.69 -4.38 -37.53
CA GLY A 58 43.11 -4.68 -38.91
C GLY A 58 42.13 -4.38 -40.08
N LEU A 59 42.40 -3.26 -40.77
CA LEU A 59 42.31 -3.08 -42.24
C LEU A 59 40.96 -3.27 -43.00
N SER A 60 40.36 -2.15 -43.47
CA SER A 60 40.54 -1.63 -44.85
C SER A 60 39.37 -0.77 -45.37
N LYS A 61 39.73 0.45 -45.80
CA LYS A 61 39.23 1.28 -46.92
C LYS A 61 38.02 0.77 -47.75
N LYS A 62 36.98 1.62 -47.92
CA LYS A 62 36.74 2.55 -49.07
C LYS A 62 35.25 2.70 -49.44
N SER A 63 34.79 3.96 -49.57
CA SER A 63 33.75 4.56 -50.47
C SER A 63 32.38 3.85 -50.64
N SER A 64 31.21 4.49 -50.75
CA SER A 64 30.77 5.76 -51.38
C SER A 64 29.32 6.04 -50.93
N ALA A 65 28.89 7.30 -50.71
CA ALA A 65 28.01 8.10 -51.60
C ALA A 65 26.85 7.30 -52.26
N ALA A 66 25.61 7.76 -52.37
CA ALA A 66 24.84 8.91 -51.92
C ALA A 66 23.38 8.63 -52.36
N GLU A 67 22.46 9.50 -51.95
CA GLU A 67 21.14 9.74 -52.54
C GLU A 67 20.06 8.65 -52.37
N ASP A 68 18.77 8.92 -52.36
CA ASP A 68 17.90 10.08 -52.13
C ASP A 68 16.52 9.49 -52.49
N SER A 69 15.47 9.74 -51.71
CA SER A 69 14.09 9.87 -52.21
C SER A 69 13.07 9.67 -51.10
N VAL A 70 12.56 10.81 -50.67
CA VAL A 70 11.21 11.07 -50.15
C VAL A 70 10.13 10.43 -51.03
N LYS A 71 9.10 9.84 -50.40
CA LYS A 71 7.66 10.02 -50.73
C LYS A 71 6.74 9.21 -49.80
N GLU A 72 6.13 9.91 -48.85
CA GLU A 72 4.72 9.72 -48.50
C GLU A 72 3.87 10.45 -49.56
N PRO A 73 2.59 10.07 -49.83
CA PRO A 73 1.50 10.61 -49.00
C PRO A 73 0.18 9.81 -48.93
N SER A 74 -0.58 10.09 -47.84
CA SER A 74 -2.06 10.08 -47.72
C SER A 74 -2.79 8.72 -47.85
N ASN A 75 -3.90 8.41 -47.18
CA ASN A 75 -5.07 9.23 -46.86
C ASN A 75 -6.00 8.52 -45.83
N SER A 76 -6.88 9.33 -45.23
CA SER A 76 -7.93 9.04 -44.24
C SER A 76 -9.03 8.04 -44.66
N LYS A 77 -9.59 7.28 -43.69
CA LYS A 77 -10.97 7.42 -43.15
C LYS A 77 -11.35 6.27 -42.18
N ASN A 78 -12.16 6.65 -41.20
CA ASN A 78 -12.67 5.97 -40.01
C ASN A 78 -13.96 5.14 -40.34
N PRO A 79 -14.73 4.62 -39.35
CA PRO A 79 -14.67 3.33 -38.63
C PRO A 79 -15.86 2.38 -38.95
N ASN A 80 -15.87 1.23 -38.28
CA ASN A 80 -16.92 0.17 -38.21
C ASN A 80 -16.87 -0.91 -39.30
N GLU A 81 -16.35 -2.10 -38.94
CA GLU A 81 -17.23 -3.28 -38.82
C GLU A 81 -16.58 -4.35 -37.94
N ILE A 82 -17.47 -5.06 -37.26
CA ILE A 82 -17.28 -6.12 -36.29
C ILE A 82 -16.81 -7.38 -37.03
N ASP A 83 -15.75 -8.04 -36.55
CA ASP A 83 -15.83 -9.50 -36.47
C ASP A 83 -14.90 -10.13 -35.45
N SER A 84 -15.28 -11.35 -35.15
CA SER A 84 -15.19 -12.07 -33.89
C SER A 84 -14.17 -13.21 -33.95
N ASN A 85 -13.75 -13.63 -32.74
CA ASN A 85 -13.16 -14.92 -32.35
C ASN A 85 -11.64 -15.06 -32.11
N LYS A 86 -11.36 -15.35 -30.83
CA LYS A 86 -10.48 -16.41 -30.28
C LYS A 86 -8.98 -16.32 -30.62
N THR A 87 -8.09 -16.10 -29.65
CA THR A 87 -7.70 -17.09 -28.63
C THR A 87 -6.68 -16.44 -27.68
N GLY A 88 -6.67 -16.82 -26.39
CA GLY A 88 -5.63 -16.38 -25.45
C GLY A 88 -6.05 -16.22 -23.97
N TYR A 89 -7.06 -16.94 -23.51
CA TYR A 89 -7.46 -16.97 -22.10
C TYR A 89 -6.99 -18.29 -21.47
N SER A 90 -5.84 -18.31 -20.80
CA SER A 90 -5.51 -19.30 -19.75
C SER A 90 -4.15 -19.02 -19.11
N ALA A 91 -4.10 -18.20 -18.06
CA ALA A 91 -2.92 -18.17 -17.17
C ALA A 91 -3.19 -17.71 -15.72
N LYS A 92 -4.46 -17.59 -15.28
CA LYS A 92 -4.78 -17.16 -13.91
C LYS A 92 -5.82 -18.04 -13.21
N LEU A 93 -5.78 -19.36 -13.47
CA LEU A 93 -6.64 -20.33 -12.79
C LEU A 93 -5.88 -21.51 -12.17
N SER A 94 -4.59 -21.36 -11.87
CA SER A 94 -3.75 -22.44 -11.33
C SER A 94 -3.27 -22.24 -9.90
N LEU A 95 -3.69 -21.20 -9.18
CA LEU A 95 -3.25 -20.97 -7.79
C LEU A 95 -4.33 -21.19 -6.72
N PHE A 96 -5.61 -21.24 -7.11
CA PHE A 96 -6.71 -21.51 -6.17
C PHE A 96 -7.09 -22.99 -6.07
N VAL A 97 -6.63 -23.84 -6.99
CA VAL A 97 -6.94 -25.27 -6.97
C VAL A 97 -5.94 -26.04 -6.08
N PHE A 98 -4.70 -25.57 -5.93
CA PHE A 98 -3.68 -26.33 -5.17
C PHE A 98 -3.88 -26.30 -3.65
N SER A 99 -4.46 -25.25 -3.04
CA SER A 99 -4.63 -25.23 -1.58
C SER A 99 -5.71 -26.19 -1.11
N SER A 100 -6.81 -26.31 -1.86
CA SER A 100 -7.88 -27.26 -1.57
C SER A 100 -7.42 -28.72 -1.78
N PHE A 101 -6.59 -28.97 -2.79
CA PHE A 101 -5.98 -30.29 -3.02
C PHE A 101 -4.98 -30.70 -1.92
N ILE A 102 -4.20 -29.79 -1.35
CA ILE A 102 -3.26 -30.13 -0.27
C ILE A 102 -4.01 -30.48 1.02
N VAL A 103 -5.05 -29.71 1.37
CA VAL A 103 -5.86 -30.00 2.57
C VAL A 103 -6.63 -31.32 2.40
N THR A 104 -7.28 -31.53 1.25
CA THR A 104 -7.98 -32.81 0.97
C THR A 104 -7.02 -34.00 0.84
N ALA A 105 -5.83 -33.83 0.27
CA ALA A 105 -4.82 -34.89 0.22
C ALA A 105 -4.29 -35.25 1.61
N ILE A 106 -4.12 -34.29 2.53
CA ILE A 106 -3.72 -34.58 3.91
C ILE A 106 -4.84 -35.36 4.63
N PHE A 107 -6.11 -34.99 4.44
CA PHE A 107 -7.25 -35.75 5.01
C PHE A 107 -7.40 -37.14 4.38
N ILE A 108 -7.13 -37.31 3.09
CA ILE A 108 -7.14 -38.63 2.43
C ILE A 108 -5.94 -39.47 2.89
N ILE A 109 -4.75 -38.90 3.05
CA ILE A 109 -3.57 -39.64 3.55
C ILE A 109 -3.78 -40.04 5.01
N LEU A 110 -4.30 -39.16 5.85
CA LEU A 110 -4.68 -39.50 7.23
C LEU A 110 -5.79 -40.55 7.24
N GLY A 111 -6.81 -40.43 6.39
CA GLY A 111 -7.87 -41.44 6.26
C GLY A 111 -7.34 -42.80 5.79
N VAL A 112 -6.51 -42.85 4.75
CA VAL A 112 -6.00 -44.09 4.13
C VAL A 112 -4.90 -44.76 4.97
N VAL A 113 -4.13 -44.01 5.76
CA VAL A 113 -3.12 -44.57 6.67
C VAL A 113 -3.74 -44.96 8.01
N PHE A 114 -4.71 -44.20 8.51
CA PHE A 114 -5.37 -44.47 9.79
C PHE A 114 -6.46 -45.54 9.67
N TRP A 115 -7.16 -45.64 8.53
CA TRP A 115 -8.20 -46.65 8.29
C TRP A 115 -7.73 -48.11 8.39
N PRO A 116 -6.60 -48.54 7.78
CA PRO A 116 -6.10 -49.91 7.95
C PRO A 116 -5.62 -50.17 9.38
N TYR A 117 -5.10 -49.16 10.08
CA TYR A 117 -4.68 -49.28 11.47
C TYR A 117 -5.89 -49.43 12.42
N ALA A 118 -6.89 -48.55 12.26
CA ALA A 118 -8.16 -48.61 12.99
C ALA A 118 -8.94 -49.89 12.66
N LYS A 119 -9.01 -50.30 11.39
CA LYS A 119 -9.66 -51.54 10.95
C LYS A 119 -8.96 -52.77 11.53
N LYS A 120 -7.62 -52.78 11.60
CA LYS A 120 -6.86 -53.88 12.22
C LYS A 120 -7.15 -53.98 13.72
N HIS A 121 -7.19 -52.85 14.43
CA HIS A 121 -7.52 -52.83 15.86
C HIS A 121 -8.97 -53.24 16.13
N LEU A 122 -9.93 -52.69 15.37
CA LEU A 122 -11.34 -53.01 15.48
C LEU A 122 -11.62 -54.48 15.13
N ASN A 123 -10.99 -55.01 14.08
CA ASN A 123 -11.14 -56.42 13.71
C ASN A 123 -10.49 -57.34 14.74
N SER A 124 -9.32 -57.00 15.29
CA SER A 124 -8.69 -57.83 16.32
C SER A 124 -9.51 -57.91 17.60
N GLU A 125 -10.19 -56.81 17.96
CA GLU A 125 -11.08 -56.80 19.12
C GLU A 125 -12.41 -57.47 18.83
N LEU A 126 -12.98 -57.33 17.61
CA LEU A 126 -14.16 -58.09 17.20
C LEU A 126 -13.90 -59.59 17.15
N THR A 127 -12.73 -60.02 16.67
CA THR A 127 -12.36 -61.43 16.67
C THR A 127 -12.14 -61.95 18.09
N ALA A 128 -11.54 -61.16 18.98
CA ALA A 128 -11.42 -61.52 20.39
C ALA A 128 -12.78 -61.59 21.10
N ILE A 129 -13.74 -60.73 20.73
CA ILE A 129 -15.13 -60.77 21.22
C ILE A 129 -15.87 -61.99 20.66
N HIS A 130 -15.66 -62.33 19.38
CA HIS A 130 -16.28 -63.49 18.74
C HIS A 130 -15.71 -64.82 19.26
N GLU A 131 -14.40 -64.88 19.53
CA GLU A 131 -13.73 -66.06 20.10
C GLU A 131 -14.08 -66.25 21.58
N ALA A 132 -14.21 -65.15 22.35
CA ALA A 132 -14.76 -65.18 23.71
C ALA A 132 -16.28 -65.44 23.78
N ALA A 133 -17.02 -65.26 22.67
CA ALA A 133 -18.44 -65.60 22.59
C ALA A 133 -18.69 -67.08 22.22
N ILE A 134 -17.67 -67.80 21.72
CA ILE A 134 -17.76 -69.22 21.35
C ILE A 134 -17.27 -70.13 22.49
N SER A 135 -16.39 -69.65 23.37
CA SER A 135 -15.96 -70.35 24.58
C SER A 135 -16.75 -69.85 25.79
N ASP A 136 -17.52 -70.76 26.39
CA ASP A 136 -18.25 -70.65 27.67
C ASP A 136 -19.64 -69.99 27.65
N LYS A 137 -20.64 -70.85 27.87
CA LYS A 137 -22.01 -70.49 28.21
C LYS A 137 -22.08 -70.13 29.71
N GLU A 138 -22.02 -68.83 30.03
CA GLU A 138 -22.60 -68.07 31.18
C GLU A 138 -21.65 -66.97 31.72
N PRO A 139 -22.15 -65.82 32.22
CA PRO A 139 -23.14 -64.90 31.66
C PRO A 139 -22.42 -63.75 30.92
N LEU A 140 -22.63 -63.66 29.61
CA LEU A 140 -21.96 -62.75 28.68
C LEU A 140 -22.34 -61.25 28.82
N ASN A 141 -22.99 -60.83 29.91
CA ASN A 141 -23.61 -59.51 29.98
C ASN A 141 -22.65 -58.41 30.49
N GLU A 142 -21.82 -58.67 31.50
CA GLU A 142 -21.12 -57.58 32.20
C GLU A 142 -19.88 -57.08 31.45
N GLY A 143 -19.08 -57.99 30.87
CA GLY A 143 -17.87 -57.63 30.12
C GLY A 143 -18.16 -56.93 28.78
N ILE A 144 -19.26 -57.30 28.11
CA ILE A 144 -19.71 -56.66 26.87
C ILE A 144 -20.30 -55.29 27.18
N LEU A 145 -21.14 -55.15 28.22
CA LEU A 145 -21.69 -53.85 28.64
C LEU A 145 -20.59 -52.87 29.07
N ASN A 146 -19.56 -53.33 29.78
CA ASN A 146 -18.43 -52.48 30.17
C ASN A 146 -17.62 -51.99 28.96
N LYS A 147 -17.41 -52.84 27.95
CA LYS A 147 -16.73 -52.45 26.70
C LYS A 147 -17.59 -51.49 25.86
N LEU A 148 -18.91 -51.71 25.78
CA LEU A 148 -19.82 -50.77 25.10
C LEU A 148 -19.85 -49.41 25.82
N GLY A 149 -19.81 -49.41 27.16
CA GLY A 149 -19.70 -48.20 27.96
C GLY A 149 -18.41 -47.42 27.71
N ASP A 150 -17.26 -48.11 27.63
CA ASP A 150 -15.97 -47.50 27.27
C ASP A 150 -16.00 -46.91 25.85
N VAL A 151 -16.53 -47.65 24.86
CA VAL A 151 -16.69 -47.16 23.49
C VAL A 151 -17.59 -45.92 23.42
N ASN A 152 -18.71 -45.91 24.14
CA ASN A 152 -19.61 -44.75 24.18
C ASN A 152 -18.93 -43.54 24.83
N SER A 153 -18.17 -43.75 25.91
CA SER A 153 -17.42 -42.67 26.56
C SER A 153 -16.32 -42.08 25.66
N ARG A 154 -15.64 -42.91 24.87
CA ARG A 154 -14.65 -42.46 23.89
C ARG A 154 -15.30 -41.71 22.73
N LEU A 155 -16.50 -42.13 22.31
CA LEU A 155 -17.28 -41.43 21.29
C LEU A 155 -17.70 -40.04 21.77
N ASP A 156 -18.14 -39.91 23.03
CA ASP A 156 -18.48 -38.62 23.64
C ASP A 156 -17.26 -37.70 23.74
N VAL A 157 -16.09 -38.24 24.10
CA VAL A 157 -14.82 -37.46 24.12
C VAL A 157 -14.42 -37.03 22.71
N LEU A 158 -14.57 -37.90 21.71
CA LEU A 158 -14.29 -37.56 20.32
C LEU A 158 -15.23 -36.46 19.82
N SER A 159 -16.54 -36.55 20.11
CA SER A 159 -17.53 -35.53 19.74
C SER A 159 -17.16 -34.18 20.35
N LYS A 160 -16.84 -34.14 21.65
CA LYS A 160 -16.42 -32.91 22.33
C LYS A 160 -15.15 -32.30 21.72
N ASN A 161 -14.17 -33.13 21.38
CA ASN A 161 -12.95 -32.66 20.72
C ASN A 161 -13.24 -32.13 19.31
N LEU A 162 -14.16 -32.75 18.58
CA LEU A 162 -14.57 -32.32 17.24
C LEU A 162 -15.30 -30.97 17.30
N ASP A 163 -16.18 -30.79 18.29
CA ASP A 163 -16.84 -29.52 18.57
C ASP A 163 -15.82 -28.43 18.92
N GLN A 164 -14.83 -28.74 19.76
CA GLN A 164 -13.74 -27.81 20.09
C GLN A 164 -12.91 -27.41 18.85
N ILE A 165 -12.52 -28.38 18.01
CA ILE A 165 -11.79 -28.12 16.77
C ILE A 165 -12.63 -27.25 15.83
N SER A 166 -13.93 -27.53 15.70
CA SER A 166 -14.82 -26.74 14.86
C SER A 166 -14.92 -25.29 15.37
N ASN A 167 -15.03 -25.09 16.68
CA ASN A 167 -15.09 -23.76 17.29
C ASN A 167 -13.79 -22.97 17.12
N TRP A 168 -12.63 -23.61 17.33
CA TRP A 168 -11.32 -22.98 17.09
C TRP A 168 -11.11 -22.64 15.63
N SER A 169 -11.51 -23.53 14.71
CA SER A 169 -11.43 -23.27 13.28
C SER A 169 -12.31 -22.09 12.86
N ASN A 170 -13.53 -22.00 13.39
CA ASN A 170 -14.45 -20.91 13.08
C ASN A 170 -13.96 -19.57 13.64
N SER A 171 -13.46 -19.55 14.89
CA SER A 171 -12.84 -18.35 15.48
C SER A 171 -11.62 -17.91 14.67
N SER A 172 -10.73 -18.84 14.35
CA SER A 172 -9.52 -18.53 13.58
C SER A 172 -9.84 -17.99 12.18
N ALA A 173 -10.88 -18.51 11.53
CA ALA A 173 -11.33 -18.00 10.25
C ALA A 173 -11.86 -16.57 10.37
N ALA A 174 -12.68 -16.28 11.40
CA ALA A 174 -13.19 -14.94 11.65
C ALA A 174 -12.06 -13.92 11.91
N ASP A 175 -11.08 -14.29 12.75
CA ASP A 175 -9.93 -13.44 13.06
C ASP A 175 -9.10 -13.14 11.80
N VAL A 176 -8.90 -14.13 10.93
CA VAL A 176 -8.19 -13.95 9.65
C VAL A 176 -8.95 -13.02 8.71
N TYR A 177 -10.28 -13.12 8.64
CA TYR A 177 -11.08 -12.22 7.81
C TYR A 177 -11.03 -10.78 8.32
N GLU A 178 -11.08 -10.57 9.63
CA GLU A 178 -10.96 -9.25 10.24
C GLU A 178 -9.59 -8.62 9.93
N GLU A 179 -8.51 -9.38 10.09
CA GLU A 179 -7.17 -8.86 9.78
C GLU A 179 -6.97 -8.62 8.28
N LEU A 180 -7.54 -9.47 7.40
CA LEU A 180 -7.52 -9.24 5.96
C LEU A 180 -8.24 -7.93 5.59
N ASP A 181 -9.40 -7.69 6.20
CA ASP A 181 -10.17 -6.47 5.97
C ASP A 181 -9.40 -5.24 6.46
N TYR A 182 -8.80 -5.30 7.65
CA TYR A 182 -7.91 -4.25 8.15
C TYR A 182 -6.75 -3.96 7.17
N LEU A 183 -6.06 -4.99 6.67
CA LEU A 183 -4.97 -4.83 5.71
C LEU A 183 -5.43 -4.20 4.39
N ARG A 184 -6.64 -4.56 3.93
CA ARG A 184 -7.24 -3.93 2.74
C ARG A 184 -7.49 -2.45 2.99
N GLN A 185 -8.08 -2.09 4.13
CA GLN A 185 -8.32 -0.70 4.50
C GLN A 185 -7.00 0.07 4.64
N ARG A 186 -5.95 -0.53 5.22
CA ARG A 186 -4.63 0.08 5.31
C ARG A 186 -4.01 0.36 3.94
N ASN A 187 -4.15 -0.55 2.98
CA ASN A 187 -3.70 -0.34 1.61
C ASN A 187 -4.47 0.80 0.92
N GLU A 188 -5.76 0.98 1.21
CA GLU A 188 -6.53 2.12 0.73
C GLU A 188 -5.96 3.44 1.27
N LEU A 189 -5.59 3.51 2.55
CA LEU A 189 -4.97 4.71 3.13
C LEU A 189 -3.66 5.07 2.42
N ILE A 190 -2.82 4.08 2.13
CA ILE A 190 -1.57 4.27 1.38
C ILE A 190 -1.86 4.83 -0.01
N SER A 191 -2.84 4.25 -0.72
CA SER A 191 -3.26 4.71 -2.04
C SER A 191 -3.76 6.16 -2.03
N LEU A 192 -4.51 6.57 -1.00
CA LEU A 192 -4.95 7.96 -0.84
C LEU A 192 -3.75 8.89 -0.61
N GLY A 193 -2.78 8.45 0.21
CA GLY A 193 -1.54 9.19 0.42
C GLY A 193 -0.73 9.35 -0.88
N ASP A 194 -0.66 8.30 -1.71
CA ASP A 194 0.03 8.34 -2.99
C ASP A 194 -0.67 9.28 -3.98
N LEU A 195 -2.01 9.24 -4.06
CA LEU A 195 -2.79 10.14 -4.91
C LEU A 195 -2.61 11.61 -4.49
N ALA A 196 -2.64 11.90 -3.19
CA ALA A 196 -2.40 13.24 -2.68
C ALA A 196 -0.98 13.74 -2.99
N ILE A 197 0.04 12.87 -2.93
CA ILE A 197 1.44 13.26 -3.19
C ILE A 197 1.73 13.35 -4.70
N HIS A 198 1.36 12.34 -5.47
CA HIS A 198 1.78 12.23 -6.88
C HIS A 198 0.86 12.99 -7.82
N ASN A 199 -0.44 12.98 -7.56
CA ASN A 199 -1.44 13.62 -8.42
C ASN A 199 -1.94 14.95 -7.84
N ALA A 200 -1.37 15.39 -6.71
CA ALA A 200 -1.81 16.58 -5.99
C ALA A 200 -3.31 16.57 -5.66
N ASP A 201 -3.92 15.40 -5.46
CA ASP A 201 -5.36 15.30 -5.25
C ASP A 201 -5.76 15.70 -3.82
N ARG A 202 -6.44 16.84 -3.68
CA ARG A 202 -6.93 17.33 -2.38
C ARG A 202 -7.99 16.42 -1.78
N LYS A 203 -8.87 15.83 -2.61
CA LYS A 203 -9.96 14.97 -2.11
C LYS A 203 -9.42 13.76 -1.37
N SER A 204 -8.29 13.21 -1.82
CA SER A 204 -7.61 12.12 -1.14
C SER A 204 -7.08 12.53 0.25
N LEU A 205 -6.52 13.74 0.39
CA LEU A 205 -6.10 14.27 1.69
C LEU A 205 -7.30 14.51 2.61
N ASP A 206 -8.38 15.10 2.10
CA ASP A 206 -9.61 15.34 2.87
C ASP A 206 -10.23 14.02 3.35
N LYS A 207 -10.18 12.98 2.51
CA LYS A 207 -10.63 11.63 2.89
C LYS A 207 -9.77 11.06 4.02
N LEU A 208 -8.45 11.20 3.96
CA LEU A 208 -7.55 10.77 5.05
C LEU A 208 -7.87 11.51 6.37
N ILE A 209 -8.08 12.83 6.31
CA ILE A 209 -8.47 13.64 7.48
C ILE A 209 -9.80 13.13 8.04
N SER A 210 -10.79 12.88 7.18
CA SER A 210 -12.09 12.37 7.60
C SER A 210 -12.00 10.99 8.27
N ILE A 211 -11.13 10.09 7.78
CA ILE A 211 -10.92 8.77 8.37
C ILE A 211 -10.26 8.91 9.74
N ARG A 212 -9.24 9.77 9.86
CA ARG A 212 -8.58 10.04 11.14
C ARG A 212 -9.57 10.55 12.20
N GLU A 213 -10.51 11.39 11.82
CA GLU A 213 -11.43 12.04 12.77
C GLU A 213 -12.69 11.22 13.08
N LYS A 214 -13.22 10.48 12.11
CA LYS A 214 -14.56 9.88 12.18
C LYS A 214 -14.59 8.36 12.26
N ASN A 215 -13.49 7.67 11.95
CA ASN A 215 -13.45 6.20 11.98
C ASN A 215 -13.49 5.69 13.43
N SER A 216 -14.16 4.56 13.68
CA SER A 216 -14.26 3.95 15.00
C SER A 216 -13.05 3.11 15.39
N ASP A 217 -12.29 2.58 14.42
CA ASP A 217 -11.10 1.75 14.67
C ASP A 217 -9.86 2.64 14.92
N PRO A 218 -9.26 2.60 16.13
CA PRO A 218 -8.06 3.35 16.45
C PRO A 218 -6.85 3.01 15.59
N ARG A 219 -6.76 1.77 15.08
CA ARG A 219 -5.67 1.34 14.19
C ARG A 219 -5.73 2.09 12.86
N LEU A 220 -6.94 2.27 12.32
CA LEU A 220 -7.15 3.03 11.07
C LEU A 220 -7.00 4.53 11.28
N GLN A 221 -7.46 5.07 12.41
CA GLN A 221 -7.21 6.47 12.75
C GLN A 221 -5.71 6.78 12.79
N SER A 222 -4.92 5.92 13.43
CA SER A 222 -3.45 6.04 13.52
C SER A 222 -2.79 5.85 12.15
N GLY A 223 -3.27 4.91 11.34
CA GLY A 223 -2.84 4.73 9.97
C GLY A 223 -3.07 5.98 9.12
N ALA A 224 -4.26 6.57 9.19
CA ALA A 224 -4.61 7.78 8.46
C ALA A 224 -3.77 8.99 8.93
N ALA A 225 -3.55 9.14 10.23
CA ALA A 225 -2.66 10.17 10.77
C ALA A 225 -1.23 10.05 10.23
N SER A 226 -0.72 8.82 10.11
CA SER A 226 0.61 8.56 9.54
C SER A 226 0.70 8.95 8.07
N GLU A 227 -0.33 8.64 7.27
CA GLU A 227 -0.36 9.04 5.86
C GLU A 227 -0.52 10.56 5.68
N ILE A 228 -1.36 11.22 6.50
CA ILE A 228 -1.47 12.68 6.50
C ILE A 228 -0.11 13.34 6.77
N LEU A 229 0.64 12.83 7.75
CA LEU A 229 1.98 13.34 8.04
C LEU A 229 2.92 13.14 6.85
N ARG A 230 2.87 11.98 6.19
CA ARG A 230 3.65 11.70 4.99
C ARG A 230 3.35 12.70 3.86
N VAL A 231 2.06 12.96 3.60
CA VAL A 231 1.62 13.96 2.60
C VAL A 231 2.16 15.34 2.98
N LYS A 232 1.94 15.80 4.21
CA LYS A 232 2.42 17.11 4.66
C LYS A 232 3.93 17.26 4.53
N LEU A 233 4.70 16.25 4.95
CA LEU A 233 6.16 16.27 4.82
C LEU A 233 6.63 16.32 3.37
N ALA A 234 5.93 15.66 2.44
CA ALA A 234 6.24 15.76 1.01
C ALA A 234 6.07 17.20 0.48
N TYR A 235 5.02 17.89 0.94
CA TYR A 235 4.73 19.27 0.56
C TYR A 235 5.56 20.33 1.30
N MET A 236 6.01 20.05 2.52
CA MET A 236 6.91 20.95 3.25
C MET A 236 8.33 20.93 2.68
N ASN A 237 8.83 19.77 2.27
CA ASN A 237 10.22 19.60 1.81
C ASN A 237 10.38 19.66 0.27
N GLY A 238 9.29 19.61 -0.49
CA GLY A 238 9.33 19.58 -1.95
C GLY A 238 9.62 20.95 -2.58
N LEU A 239 10.47 20.98 -3.62
CA LEU A 239 10.72 22.15 -4.47
C LEU A 239 9.68 22.31 -5.61
N ARG A 240 8.46 21.80 -5.44
CA ARG A 240 7.36 21.92 -6.42
C ARG A 240 6.79 23.33 -6.49
N ARG A 241 7.64 24.31 -6.80
CA ARG A 241 7.21 25.64 -7.24
C ARG A 241 6.98 25.54 -8.74
N GLY A 242 5.91 26.12 -9.26
CA GLY A 242 5.56 26.09 -10.69
C GLY A 242 6.73 26.54 -11.56
N SER A 243 7.56 25.60 -12.00
CA SER A 243 8.81 25.86 -12.71
C SER A 243 8.58 26.11 -14.20
N GLN A 244 7.35 25.85 -14.66
CA GLN A 244 6.93 26.13 -16.01
C GLN A 244 6.46 27.58 -16.10
N SER A 245 6.98 28.28 -17.10
CA SER A 245 6.51 29.62 -17.44
C SER A 245 5.12 29.56 -18.06
N ILE A 246 4.33 30.61 -17.86
CA ILE A 246 3.00 30.75 -18.44
C ILE A 246 3.16 31.03 -19.94
N PRO A 247 2.57 30.23 -20.86
CA PRO A 247 2.63 30.49 -22.29
C PRO A 247 1.70 31.65 -22.68
N ILE A 248 2.18 32.89 -22.49
CA ILE A 248 1.37 34.12 -22.65
C ILE A 248 0.74 34.23 -24.04
N GLY A 249 1.51 33.99 -25.10
CA GLY A 249 0.98 34.09 -26.47
C GLY A 249 -0.12 33.09 -26.81
N GLN A 250 -0.30 32.03 -26.02
CA GLN A 250 -1.38 31.06 -26.20
C GLN A 250 -2.58 31.38 -25.30
N LEU A 251 -2.34 31.79 -24.05
CA LEU A 251 -3.39 32.00 -23.04
C LEU A 251 -3.94 33.42 -23.04
N PHE A 252 -3.15 34.40 -23.47
CA PHE A 252 -3.47 35.83 -23.48
C PHE A 252 -3.17 36.47 -24.85
N PRO A 253 -3.66 35.91 -25.98
CA PRO A 253 -3.32 36.42 -27.32
C PRO A 253 -3.83 37.83 -27.60
N GLU A 254 -4.87 38.26 -26.87
CA GLU A 254 -5.50 39.58 -26.98
C GLU A 254 -4.66 40.70 -26.35
N TYR A 255 -3.62 40.36 -25.58
CA TYR A 255 -2.85 41.30 -24.79
C TYR A 255 -1.42 41.43 -25.33
N ASP A 256 -0.95 42.67 -25.42
CA ASP A 256 0.42 43.00 -25.80
C ASP A 256 1.36 42.85 -24.59
N VAL A 257 1.57 41.60 -24.16
CA VAL A 257 2.40 41.23 -23.01
C VAL A 257 3.43 40.20 -23.44
N GLU A 258 4.71 40.55 -23.34
CA GLU A 258 5.81 39.65 -23.71
C GLU A 258 6.29 38.78 -22.53
N ASN A 259 6.15 39.25 -21.29
CA ASN A 259 6.69 38.60 -20.09
C ASN A 259 5.62 38.37 -19.01
N GLU A 260 5.67 37.22 -18.34
CA GLU A 260 4.68 36.77 -17.37
C GLU A 260 4.65 37.68 -16.13
N VAL A 261 5.77 38.34 -15.82
CA VAL A 261 5.87 39.31 -14.72
C VAL A 261 5.03 40.56 -14.98
N ASP A 262 4.81 40.90 -16.26
CA ASP A 262 4.04 42.07 -16.67
C ASP A 262 2.53 41.82 -16.65
N LEU A 263 2.10 40.56 -16.46
CA LEU A 263 0.69 40.23 -16.26
C LEU A 263 0.14 41.00 -15.05
N ASN A 264 -1.05 41.58 -15.23
CA ASN A 264 -1.72 42.30 -14.16
C ASN A 264 -2.44 41.32 -13.21
N THR A 265 -2.87 41.84 -12.06
CA THR A 265 -3.54 41.04 -11.01
C THR A 265 -4.77 40.30 -11.55
N GLU A 266 -5.59 40.94 -12.38
CA GLU A 266 -6.83 40.34 -12.88
C GLU A 266 -6.56 39.21 -13.88
N GLN A 267 -5.52 39.35 -14.71
CA GLN A 267 -5.08 38.29 -15.62
C GLN A 267 -4.58 37.06 -14.85
N LEU A 268 -3.78 37.26 -13.80
CA LEU A 268 -3.30 36.17 -12.95
C LEU A 268 -4.44 35.50 -12.17
N ILE A 269 -5.41 36.28 -11.66
CA ILE A 269 -6.61 35.74 -11.01
C ILE A 269 -7.45 34.94 -12.01
N SER A 270 -7.65 35.45 -13.23
CA SER A 270 -8.43 34.73 -14.25
C SER A 270 -7.83 33.37 -14.59
N LEU A 271 -6.49 33.26 -14.60
CA LEU A 271 -5.81 31.99 -14.82
C LEU A 271 -5.90 31.05 -13.61
N LEU A 272 -5.97 31.57 -12.39
CA LEU A 272 -6.18 30.75 -11.19
C LEU A 272 -7.60 30.18 -11.12
N ASP A 273 -8.59 30.98 -11.53
CA ASP A 273 -10.00 30.61 -11.53
C ASP A 273 -10.37 29.66 -12.68
N ASP A 274 -9.55 29.61 -13.74
CA ASP A 274 -9.70 28.63 -14.83
C ASP A 274 -9.27 27.23 -14.38
N LEU A 275 -10.25 26.36 -14.14
CA LEU A 275 -10.03 24.97 -13.74
C LEU A 275 -9.62 24.06 -14.89
N ASP A 276 -9.80 24.49 -16.15
CA ASP A 276 -9.39 23.74 -17.34
C ASP A 276 -7.93 24.07 -17.73
N ALA A 277 -7.37 25.16 -17.18
CA ALA A 277 -5.97 25.50 -17.34
C ALA A 277 -5.06 24.45 -16.68
N MET A 278 -3.87 24.26 -17.26
CA MET A 278 -2.89 23.34 -16.68
C MET A 278 -2.52 23.79 -15.26
N ASP A 279 -2.55 22.84 -14.31
CA ASP A 279 -2.25 23.11 -12.90
C ASP A 279 -0.91 23.83 -12.69
N THR A 280 0.12 23.51 -13.49
CA THR A 280 1.43 24.17 -13.42
C THR A 280 1.37 25.66 -13.75
N HIS A 281 0.52 26.08 -14.68
CA HIS A 281 0.27 27.50 -14.98
C HIS A 281 -0.47 28.17 -13.83
N ARG A 282 -1.43 27.48 -13.22
CA ARG A 282 -2.19 27.96 -12.06
C ARG A 282 -1.25 28.15 -10.85
N VAL A 283 -0.36 27.19 -10.58
CA VAL A 283 0.71 27.33 -9.58
C VAL A 283 1.58 28.56 -9.89
N ARG A 284 2.02 28.73 -11.14
CA ARG A 284 2.84 29.88 -11.55
C ARG A 284 2.10 31.20 -11.36
N ALA A 285 0.79 31.24 -11.64
CA ALA A 285 -0.03 32.42 -11.41
C ALA A 285 -0.14 32.77 -9.92
N ALA A 286 -0.36 31.77 -9.05
CA ALA A 286 -0.35 31.96 -7.59
C ALA A 286 0.98 32.52 -7.08
N TYR A 287 2.11 32.05 -7.64
CA TYR A 287 3.44 32.57 -7.33
C TYR A 287 3.59 34.04 -7.75
N LEU A 288 3.22 34.40 -8.98
CA LEU A 288 3.38 35.76 -9.51
C LEU A 288 2.50 36.79 -8.80
N LEU A 289 1.42 36.37 -8.13
CA LEU A 289 0.63 37.25 -7.29
C LEU A 289 1.40 37.82 -6.08
N ALA A 290 2.53 37.23 -5.69
CA ALA A 290 3.39 37.71 -4.60
C ALA A 290 3.84 39.17 -4.82
N ASP A 291 4.14 39.52 -6.07
CA ASP A 291 4.65 40.85 -6.44
C ASP A 291 3.53 41.89 -6.60
N LYS A 292 2.28 41.44 -6.78
CA LYS A 292 1.12 42.31 -7.00
C LYS A 292 0.50 42.84 -5.70
N ARG A 293 1.07 42.50 -4.52
CA ARG A 293 0.71 42.92 -3.14
C ARG A 293 -0.50 43.85 -3.00
N ASN A 294 -1.70 43.32 -3.29
CA ASN A 294 -2.95 44.06 -3.19
C ASN A 294 -4.06 43.21 -2.60
N GLY A 295 -5.13 43.86 -2.14
CA GLY A 295 -6.24 43.17 -1.50
C GLY A 295 -6.99 42.16 -2.39
N LYS A 296 -7.03 42.39 -3.71
CA LYS A 296 -7.64 41.45 -4.66
C LYS A 296 -6.83 40.17 -4.76
N ALA A 297 -5.50 40.29 -4.87
CA ALA A 297 -4.57 39.17 -4.87
C ALA A 297 -4.69 38.35 -3.58
N ALA A 298 -4.71 39.01 -2.41
CA ALA A 298 -4.87 38.32 -1.12
C ALA A 298 -6.19 37.53 -1.05
N THR A 299 -7.30 38.15 -1.47
CA THR A 299 -8.62 37.51 -1.44
C THR A 299 -8.67 36.33 -2.42
N ALA A 300 -8.09 36.47 -3.62
CA ALA A 300 -8.04 35.40 -4.61
C ALA A 300 -7.22 34.19 -4.08
N LEU A 301 -6.07 34.42 -3.45
CA LEU A 301 -5.26 33.35 -2.86
C LEU A 301 -6.02 32.61 -1.76
N VAL A 302 -6.78 33.32 -0.91
CA VAL A 302 -7.63 32.70 0.13
C VAL A 302 -8.72 31.82 -0.51
N ASN A 303 -9.35 32.31 -1.59
CA ASN A 303 -10.37 31.55 -2.32
C ASN A 303 -9.81 30.27 -2.95
N VAL A 304 -8.61 30.34 -3.50
CA VAL A 304 -7.88 29.18 -4.05
C VAL A 304 -7.58 28.18 -2.94
N VAL A 305 -7.00 28.62 -1.82
CA VAL A 305 -6.74 27.75 -0.66
C VAL A 305 -8.02 27.07 -0.17
N ALA A 306 -9.15 27.80 -0.16
CA ALA A 306 -10.44 27.26 0.27
C ALA A 306 -11.01 26.20 -0.69
N ASN A 307 -10.89 26.38 -2.00
CA ASN A 307 -11.73 25.65 -2.97
C ASN A 307 -10.98 24.82 -4.01
N ASP A 308 -9.69 25.06 -4.22
CA ASP A 308 -8.94 24.39 -5.28
C ASP A 308 -8.77 22.90 -5.00
N SER A 309 -8.91 22.08 -6.05
CA SER A 309 -8.78 20.63 -5.98
C SER A 309 -7.33 20.14 -6.04
N ASN A 310 -6.41 20.97 -6.54
CA ASN A 310 -5.02 20.63 -6.70
C ASN A 310 -4.17 21.16 -5.52
N LEU A 311 -3.52 20.25 -4.79
CA LEU A 311 -2.70 20.56 -3.61
C LEU A 311 -1.44 21.36 -3.93
N ASP A 312 -0.86 21.25 -5.13
CA ASP A 312 0.28 22.06 -5.53
C ASP A 312 -0.15 23.54 -5.64
N VAL A 313 -1.34 23.80 -6.20
CA VAL A 313 -1.90 25.16 -6.31
C VAL A 313 -2.27 25.71 -4.93
N VAL A 314 -2.95 24.91 -4.08
CA VAL A 314 -3.30 25.28 -2.69
C VAL A 314 -2.04 25.65 -1.91
N ARG A 315 -1.01 24.82 -1.98
CA ARG A 315 0.24 25.01 -1.23
C ARG A 315 0.98 26.27 -1.67
N GLU A 316 1.10 26.51 -2.98
CA GLU A 316 1.73 27.73 -3.48
C GLU A 316 0.91 28.96 -3.09
N ALA A 317 -0.43 28.90 -3.19
CA ALA A 317 -1.28 30.01 -2.80
C ALA A 317 -1.17 30.34 -1.30
N ALA A 318 -1.12 29.32 -0.44
CA ALA A 318 -0.91 29.50 1.00
C ALA A 318 0.47 30.09 1.31
N MET A 319 1.51 29.67 0.58
CA MET A 319 2.86 30.21 0.71
C MET A 319 2.93 31.68 0.28
N THR A 320 2.44 32.01 -0.92
CA THR A 320 2.37 33.40 -1.42
C THR A 320 1.57 34.29 -0.48
N PHE A 321 0.43 33.80 0.03
CA PHE A 321 -0.37 34.54 1.00
C PHE A 321 0.42 34.85 2.28
N SER A 322 1.18 33.88 2.79
CA SER A 322 2.03 34.03 3.97
C SER A 322 3.14 35.05 3.74
N GLU A 323 3.79 35.02 2.57
CA GLU A 323 4.84 35.98 2.18
C GLU A 323 4.30 37.41 2.01
N MET A 324 3.08 37.54 1.47
CA MET A 324 2.44 38.84 1.23
C MET A 324 1.88 39.47 2.51
N THR A 325 1.26 38.68 3.38
CA THR A 325 0.51 39.19 4.55
C THR A 325 1.28 39.09 5.87
N GLY A 326 2.39 38.34 5.89
CA GLY A 326 3.14 38.05 7.11
C GLY A 326 2.48 36.99 8.00
N PHE A 327 1.37 36.37 7.55
CA PHE A 327 0.80 35.19 8.20
C PHE A 327 1.86 34.07 8.29
N ARG A 328 1.96 33.42 9.44
CA ARG A 328 2.88 32.31 9.67
C ARG A 328 2.09 31.09 10.09
N ASN A 329 2.16 30.04 9.27
CA ASN A 329 1.71 28.71 9.62
C ASN A 329 2.79 27.70 9.22
N GLU A 330 3.09 26.76 10.11
CA GLU A 330 4.02 25.66 9.81
C GLU A 330 3.40 24.66 8.83
N ASP A 331 2.06 24.56 8.83
CA ASP A 331 1.31 23.66 7.96
C ASP A 331 0.65 24.42 6.80
N LEU A 332 1.29 24.40 5.64
CA LEU A 332 0.78 25.07 4.43
C LEU A 332 -0.48 24.42 3.86
N LEU A 333 -0.86 23.22 4.33
CA LEU A 333 -2.08 22.53 3.92
C LEU A 333 -3.22 22.68 4.93
N ASP A 334 -3.01 23.43 6.04
CA ASP A 334 -4.07 23.76 6.99
C ASP A 334 -4.88 24.98 6.49
N VAL A 335 -5.83 24.67 5.61
CA VAL A 335 -6.78 25.59 4.98
C VAL A 335 -7.56 26.39 6.02
N ASN A 336 -7.99 25.74 7.11
CA ASN A 336 -8.88 26.36 8.09
C ASN A 336 -8.17 27.46 8.88
N SER A 337 -6.90 27.24 9.27
CA SER A 337 -6.14 28.26 10.00
C SER A 337 -5.92 29.52 9.18
N LEU A 338 -5.64 29.38 7.89
CA LEU A 338 -5.44 30.53 6.98
C LEU A 338 -6.74 31.32 6.79
N ILE A 339 -7.86 30.65 6.50
CA ILE A 339 -9.16 31.30 6.31
C ILE A 339 -9.59 32.04 7.58
N ASN A 340 -9.55 31.36 8.73
CA ASN A 340 -9.93 31.95 10.02
C ASN A 340 -9.04 33.15 10.40
N TRP A 341 -7.77 33.13 10.01
CA TRP A 341 -6.87 34.25 10.24
C TRP A 341 -7.23 35.43 9.35
N TRP A 342 -7.49 35.18 8.07
CA TRP A 342 -7.86 36.22 7.11
C TRP A 342 -9.14 36.94 7.54
N GLU A 343 -10.19 36.20 7.91
CA GLU A 343 -11.47 36.77 8.39
C GLU A 343 -11.30 37.72 9.59
N LYS A 344 -10.29 37.48 10.43
CA LYS A 344 -10.04 38.28 11.65
C LYS A 344 -9.11 39.47 11.43
N ASN A 345 -8.27 39.43 10.39
CA ASN A 345 -7.16 40.36 10.21
C ASN A 345 -7.18 41.12 8.88
N SER A 346 -8.06 40.77 7.93
CA SER A 346 -8.15 41.40 6.61
C SER A 346 -8.20 42.92 6.69
N ASP A 347 -9.06 43.47 7.56
CA ASP A 347 -9.26 44.92 7.69
C ASP A 347 -8.00 45.67 8.14
N LYS A 348 -7.11 44.99 8.86
CA LYS A 348 -5.83 45.55 9.33
C LYS A 348 -4.72 45.41 8.29
N VAL A 349 -4.75 44.34 7.49
CA VAL A 349 -3.70 44.01 6.52
C VAL A 349 -3.93 44.70 5.17
N LEU A 350 -5.19 44.83 4.75
CA LEU A 350 -5.55 45.45 3.47
C LEU A 350 -4.96 46.87 3.25
N PRO A 351 -4.91 47.77 4.27
CA PRO A 351 -4.28 49.07 4.11
C PRO A 351 -2.78 49.03 3.79
N ASP A 352 -2.08 47.98 4.23
CA ASP A 352 -0.64 47.78 4.05
C ASP A 352 -0.29 47.09 2.72
N LEU A 353 -1.29 46.48 2.06
CA LEU A 353 -1.19 45.85 0.74
C LEU A 353 -1.46 46.87 -0.38
N LYS A 354 -0.61 47.89 -0.48
CA LYS A 354 -0.67 48.89 -1.57
C LYS A 354 0.64 48.88 -2.36
N ASN A 355 0.66 48.10 -3.44
CA ASN A 355 1.59 48.29 -4.56
C ASN A 355 0.88 48.99 -5.72
#